data_AF-A0A535NZ31-F1
#
_entry.id   AF-A0A535NZ31-F1
#
_cell.length_a   1.000
_cell.length_b   1.000
_cell.length_c   1.000
_cell.angle_alpha   90.00
_cell.angle_beta   90.00
_cell.angle_gamma   90.00
#
_symmetry.space_group_name_H-M   'P 1'
#
loop_
_entity.id
_entity.type
_entity.pdbx_description
1 polymer ?
#
loop_
_entity_poly.entity_id
_entity_poly.type
_entity_poly.pdbx_seq_one_letter_code
_entity_poly.pdbx_strand_id
1 'polypeptide(L)'
;MAKWNIQCALHILQWLHLTAPDKAKELTQRLHLTTELLEHWQDVAEHIRIPQDKENGLFEQFDGFFQLEPLDLEKFKGRRASYQGILGLEQTNHYRVIKQADVLAFVTLLRQQFDIHTKQVNWDYYFPITDHDYGSSLTPALHVILACQLGYLDIAYDLFLKGALVDLEDRRENTTEGIHEACCGAVWQAIVLGFAGLHVGEEGYTVQPSWPAGWTRIAFNILLRGEPVFVDLRKEE
;
A
#
# COMPACT_ATOMS: atom_id res chain seq x y z
N MET A 1 -3.68 6.05 -8.54
CA MET A 1 -5.07 5.82 -8.05
C MET A 1 -6.15 6.42 -8.94
N ALA A 2 -6.08 7.69 -9.35
CA ALA A 2 -7.12 8.32 -10.19
C ALA A 2 -7.43 7.55 -11.49
N LYS A 3 -6.39 7.17 -12.26
CA LYS A 3 -6.52 6.32 -13.46
C LYS A 3 -7.31 5.04 -13.17
N TRP A 4 -6.91 4.30 -12.13
CA TRP A 4 -7.56 3.05 -11.73
C TRP A 4 -9.03 3.27 -11.35
N ASN A 5 -9.35 4.35 -10.64
CA ASN A 5 -10.73 4.68 -10.27
C ASN A 5 -11.61 4.91 -11.51
N ILE A 6 -11.10 5.69 -12.47
CA ILE A 6 -11.83 5.96 -13.72
C ILE A 6 -12.06 4.66 -14.50
N GLN A 7 -11.01 3.85 -14.67
CA GLN A 7 -11.11 2.55 -15.36
C GLN A 7 -12.11 1.62 -14.66
N CYS A 8 -12.09 1.59 -13.33
CA CYS A 8 -13.02 0.80 -12.54
C CYS A 8 -14.46 1.28 -12.73
N ALA A 9 -14.71 2.59 -12.72
CA ALA A 9 -16.05 3.16 -12.95
C ALA A 9 -16.60 2.79 -14.33
N LEU A 10 -15.78 2.91 -15.38
CA LEU A 10 -16.15 2.55 -16.75
C LEU A 10 -16.45 1.04 -16.86
N HIS A 11 -15.59 0.20 -16.27
CA HIS A 11 -15.77 -1.25 -16.23
C HIS A 11 -17.06 -1.65 -15.49
N ILE A 12 -17.32 -1.05 -14.32
CA ILE A 12 -18.53 -1.33 -13.54
C ILE A 12 -19.78 -0.91 -14.30
N LEU A 13 -19.77 0.25 -14.97
CA LEU A 13 -20.92 0.68 -15.77
C LEU A 13 -21.20 -0.29 -16.92
N GLN A 14 -20.15 -0.73 -17.62
CA GLN A 14 -20.28 -1.75 -18.67
C GLN A 14 -20.82 -3.08 -18.12
N TRP A 15 -20.30 -3.52 -16.97
CA TRP A 15 -20.79 -4.72 -16.28
C TRP A 15 -22.27 -4.59 -15.88
N LEU A 16 -22.70 -3.42 -15.39
CA LEU A 16 -24.11 -3.16 -15.06
C LEU A 16 -25.00 -3.16 -16.31
N HIS A 17 -24.53 -2.65 -17.44
CA HIS A 17 -25.29 -2.73 -18.69
C HIS A 17 -25.58 -4.18 -19.11
N LEU A 18 -24.66 -5.10 -18.82
CA LEU A 18 -24.81 -6.52 -19.14
C LEU A 18 -25.62 -7.29 -18.10
N THR A 19 -25.47 -6.97 -16.82
CA THR A 19 -26.01 -7.78 -15.71
C THR A 19 -27.26 -7.18 -15.04
N ALA A 20 -27.45 -5.87 -15.10
CA ALA A 20 -28.54 -5.14 -14.46
C ALA A 20 -28.93 -3.87 -15.27
N PRO A 21 -29.44 -4.01 -16.51
CA PRO A 21 -29.63 -2.90 -17.44
C PRO A 21 -30.56 -1.79 -16.92
N ASP A 22 -31.61 -2.16 -16.17
CA ASP A 22 -32.50 -1.18 -15.53
C ASP A 22 -31.77 -0.31 -14.52
N LYS A 23 -30.87 -0.91 -13.73
CA LYS A 23 -30.06 -0.19 -12.75
C LYS A 23 -29.02 0.69 -13.44
N ALA A 24 -28.40 0.21 -14.51
CA ALA A 24 -27.50 1.01 -15.33
C ALA A 24 -28.22 2.25 -15.85
N LYS A 25 -29.41 2.09 -16.46
CA LYS A 25 -30.23 3.20 -16.96
C LYS A 25 -30.60 4.19 -15.86
N GLU A 26 -31.06 3.71 -14.71
CA GLU A 26 -31.38 4.55 -13.54
C GLU A 26 -30.16 5.39 -13.11
N LEU A 27 -29.00 4.76 -12.96
CA LEU A 27 -27.79 5.42 -12.51
C LEU A 27 -27.24 6.40 -13.55
N THR A 28 -27.23 6.03 -14.83
CA THR A 28 -26.85 6.92 -15.94
C THR A 28 -27.70 8.20 -15.93
N GLN A 29 -29.01 8.08 -15.72
CA GLN A 29 -29.90 9.24 -15.64
C GLN A 29 -29.67 10.06 -14.38
N ARG A 30 -29.62 9.42 -13.21
CA ARG A 30 -29.49 10.09 -11.91
C ARG A 30 -28.15 10.81 -11.73
N LEU A 31 -27.08 10.24 -12.29
CA LEU A 31 -25.72 10.77 -12.22
C LEU A 31 -25.36 11.60 -13.46
N HIS A 32 -26.29 11.76 -14.41
CA HIS A 32 -26.10 12.50 -15.66
C HIS A 32 -24.86 12.04 -16.46
N LEU A 33 -24.69 10.72 -16.60
CA LEU A 33 -23.56 10.13 -17.32
C LEU A 33 -23.83 10.18 -18.83
N THR A 34 -23.44 11.27 -19.47
CA THR A 34 -23.56 11.41 -20.92
C THR A 34 -22.43 10.67 -21.65
N THR A 35 -22.62 10.36 -22.93
CA THR A 35 -21.59 9.73 -23.75
C THR A 35 -20.31 10.56 -23.77
N GLU A 36 -20.43 11.89 -23.93
CA GLU A 36 -19.30 12.81 -23.99
C GLU A 36 -18.50 12.81 -22.67
N LEU A 37 -19.17 12.70 -21.52
CA LEU A 37 -18.52 12.62 -20.23
C LEU A 37 -17.72 11.31 -20.08
N LEU A 38 -18.31 10.19 -20.50
CA LEU A 38 -17.67 8.88 -20.41
C LEU A 38 -16.49 8.77 -21.38
N GLU A 39 -16.61 9.32 -22.59
CA GLU A 39 -15.52 9.44 -23.56
C GLU A 39 -14.38 10.29 -23.00
N HIS A 40 -14.70 11.42 -22.34
CA HIS A 40 -13.69 12.24 -21.69
C HIS A 40 -12.98 11.50 -20.54
N TRP A 41 -13.72 10.72 -19.74
CA TRP A 41 -13.11 9.89 -18.69
C TRP A 41 -12.15 8.86 -19.27
N GLN A 42 -12.53 8.17 -20.34
CA GLN A 42 -11.66 7.24 -21.04
C GLN A 42 -10.39 7.94 -21.54
N ASP A 43 -10.54 9.09 -22.21
CA ASP A 43 -9.43 9.91 -22.70
C ASP A 43 -8.46 10.31 -21.56
N VAL A 44 -9.00 10.77 -20.42
CA VAL A 44 -8.18 11.10 -19.24
C VAL A 44 -7.46 9.86 -18.71
N ALA A 45 -8.12 8.71 -18.59
CA ALA A 45 -7.49 7.49 -18.09
C ALA A 45 -6.36 6.98 -19.01
N GLU A 46 -6.50 7.17 -20.32
CA GLU A 46 -5.49 6.81 -21.33
C GLU A 46 -4.29 7.75 -21.29
N HIS A 47 -4.53 9.06 -21.12
CA HIS A 47 -3.51 10.09 -21.28
C HIS A 47 -2.99 10.69 -19.97
N ILE A 48 -3.55 10.36 -18.81
CA ILE A 48 -3.03 10.82 -17.52
C ILE A 48 -1.58 10.36 -17.35
N ARG A 49 -0.70 11.34 -17.17
CA ARG A 49 0.73 11.10 -17.00
C ARG A 49 0.98 10.37 -15.67
N ILE A 50 1.73 9.28 -15.75
CA ILE A 50 2.31 8.59 -14.61
C ILE A 50 3.83 8.73 -14.75
N PRO A 51 4.52 9.39 -13.82
CA PRO A 51 5.96 9.65 -13.93
C PRO A 51 6.75 8.38 -13.63
N GLN A 52 6.78 7.46 -14.60
CA GLN A 52 7.54 6.21 -14.53
C GLN A 52 8.67 6.25 -15.55
N ASP A 53 9.88 5.95 -15.11
CA ASP A 53 11.00 5.67 -15.99
C ASP A 53 10.72 4.37 -16.75
N LYS A 54 10.74 4.44 -18.09
CA LYS A 54 10.38 3.30 -18.96
C LYS A 54 11.48 2.24 -19.04
N GLU A 55 12.71 2.57 -18.67
CA GLU A 55 13.86 1.65 -18.78
C GLU A 55 14.00 0.81 -17.51
N ASN A 56 13.91 1.44 -16.34
CA ASN A 56 14.12 0.76 -15.06
C ASN A 56 12.83 0.57 -14.23
N GLY A 57 11.71 1.18 -14.63
CA GLY A 57 10.42 1.03 -13.94
C GLY A 57 10.27 1.84 -12.64
N LEU A 58 11.24 2.68 -12.28
CA LEU A 58 11.18 3.55 -11.11
C LEU A 58 10.13 4.65 -11.33
N PHE A 59 9.23 4.82 -10.37
CA PHE A 59 8.31 5.96 -10.35
C PHE A 59 8.98 7.14 -9.67
N GLU A 60 8.79 8.35 -10.21
CA GLU A 60 9.04 9.59 -9.49
C GLU A 60 7.81 9.91 -8.63
N GLN A 61 7.99 10.20 -7.33
CA GLN A 61 6.86 10.41 -6.41
C GLN A 61 5.97 11.59 -6.86
N PHE A 62 6.60 12.67 -7.33
CA PHE A 62 5.97 13.82 -7.97
C PHE A 62 7.00 14.52 -8.86
N ASP A 63 6.55 15.36 -9.78
CA ASP A 63 7.43 16.06 -10.71
C ASP A 63 8.52 16.86 -9.97
N GLY A 64 9.79 16.49 -10.21
CA GLY A 64 10.94 17.15 -9.59
C GLY A 64 11.37 16.54 -8.25
N PHE A 65 10.75 15.47 -7.77
CA PHE A 65 11.18 14.77 -6.55
C PHE A 65 12.65 14.34 -6.62
N PHE A 66 13.10 13.85 -7.78
CA PHE A 66 14.51 13.45 -7.96
C PHE A 66 15.48 14.61 -8.00
N GLN A 67 15.01 15.86 -8.05
CA GLN A 67 15.83 17.07 -8.03
C GLN A 67 16.06 17.61 -6.61
N LEU A 68 15.29 17.13 -5.62
CA LEU A 68 15.47 17.50 -4.22
C LEU A 68 16.84 17.03 -3.68
N GLU A 69 17.26 17.56 -2.54
CA GLU A 69 18.52 17.17 -1.92
C GLU A 69 18.37 15.84 -1.15
N PRO A 70 19.39 14.96 -1.11
CA PRO A 70 19.36 13.84 -0.17
C PRO A 70 19.49 14.35 1.27
N LEU A 71 18.69 13.79 2.19
CA LEU A 71 18.88 14.03 3.62
C LEU A 71 19.91 13.05 4.18
N ASP A 72 20.93 13.57 4.85
CA ASP A 72 21.89 12.75 5.59
C ASP A 72 21.25 12.20 6.88
N LEU A 73 20.66 11.01 6.80
CA LEU A 73 19.87 10.41 7.87
C LEU A 73 20.72 10.07 9.12
N GLU A 74 22.02 9.85 8.96
CA GLU A 74 22.92 9.54 10.08
C GLU A 74 23.04 10.70 11.08
N LYS A 75 22.91 11.95 10.61
CA LYS A 75 22.87 13.14 11.49
C LYS A 75 21.67 13.15 12.45
N PHE A 76 20.66 12.33 12.17
CA PHE A 76 19.45 12.24 12.97
C PHE A 76 19.35 10.90 13.72
N LYS A 77 20.44 10.15 13.82
CA LYS A 77 20.48 8.91 14.60
C LYS A 77 20.14 9.18 16.06
N GLY A 78 19.20 8.40 16.60
CA GLY A 78 18.70 8.58 17.97
C GLY A 78 17.67 9.71 18.14
N ARG A 79 17.14 10.26 17.04
CA ARG A 79 16.00 11.18 17.08
C ARG A 79 14.81 10.56 17.80
N ARG A 80 13.98 11.41 18.40
CA ARG A 80 12.71 11.05 19.06
C ARG A 80 11.49 11.71 18.42
N ALA A 81 11.66 12.21 17.20
CA ALA A 81 10.63 12.90 16.44
C ALA A 81 10.81 12.63 14.94
N SER A 82 9.76 12.89 14.16
CA SER A 82 9.81 12.79 12.70
C SER A 82 10.79 13.79 12.10
N TYR A 83 11.31 13.53 10.90
CA TYR A 83 12.15 14.50 10.19
C TYR A 83 11.42 15.84 10.03
N GLN A 84 10.12 15.81 9.72
CA GLN A 84 9.28 17.00 9.65
C GLN A 84 9.15 17.72 11.01
N GLY A 85 9.07 16.98 12.12
CA GLY A 85 9.02 17.57 13.45
C GLY A 85 10.32 18.29 13.84
N ILE A 86 11.46 17.83 13.33
CA ILE A 86 12.78 18.40 13.62
C ILE A 86 13.11 19.57 12.69
N LEU A 87 12.88 19.39 11.39
CA LEU A 87 13.25 20.35 10.35
C LEU A 87 12.14 21.40 10.09
N GLY A 88 10.90 21.08 10.41
CA GLY A 88 9.74 21.84 9.96
C GLY A 88 9.31 21.46 8.53
N LEU A 89 8.10 21.87 8.15
CA LEU A 89 7.50 21.53 6.86
C LEU A 89 8.30 22.07 5.67
N GLU A 90 8.62 23.37 5.69
CA GLU A 90 9.30 24.03 4.57
C GLU A 90 10.67 23.40 4.31
N GLN A 91 11.48 23.23 5.36
CA GLN A 91 12.81 22.64 5.21
C GLN A 91 12.76 21.18 4.74
N THR A 92 11.79 20.39 5.23
CA THR A 92 11.64 18.98 4.83
C THR A 92 11.33 18.85 3.35
N ASN A 93 10.58 19.78 2.77
CA ASN A 93 10.22 19.75 1.35
C ASN A 93 11.41 19.98 0.40
N HIS A 94 12.57 20.41 0.90
CA HIS A 94 13.80 20.48 0.11
C HIS A 94 14.53 19.14 -0.01
N TYR A 95 14.14 18.12 0.77
CA TYR A 95 14.82 16.84 0.84
C TYR A 95 14.01 15.67 0.28
N ARG A 96 14.72 14.66 -0.25
CA ARG A 96 14.20 13.34 -0.60
C ARG A 96 14.01 12.48 0.64
N VAL A 97 13.19 12.92 1.58
CA VAL A 97 12.78 12.14 2.76
C VAL A 97 11.26 12.02 2.77
N ILE A 98 10.77 10.82 3.05
CA ILE A 98 9.36 10.51 2.91
C ILE A 98 8.78 10.17 4.27
N LYS A 99 7.69 10.85 4.65
CA LYS A 99 7.01 10.60 5.93
C LYS A 99 6.37 9.21 6.02
N GLN A 100 5.81 8.73 4.92
CA GLN A 100 4.99 7.52 4.89
C GLN A 100 4.93 6.91 3.48
N ALA A 101 4.57 5.64 3.37
CA ALA A 101 4.42 4.95 2.10
C ALA A 101 3.59 5.79 1.10
N ASP A 102 4.16 6.06 -0.07
CA ASP A 102 3.53 6.81 -1.16
C ASP A 102 3.59 5.99 -2.46
N VAL A 103 4.73 6.01 -3.16
CA VAL A 103 4.96 5.13 -4.32
C VAL A 103 4.78 3.67 -3.92
N LEU A 104 5.40 3.27 -2.81
CA LEU A 104 5.26 1.92 -2.27
C LEU A 104 3.82 1.59 -1.85
N ALA A 105 3.01 2.59 -1.46
CA ALA A 105 1.61 2.34 -1.13
C ALA A 105 0.80 1.94 -2.36
N PHE A 106 0.86 2.69 -3.47
CA PHE A 106 0.07 2.31 -4.65
C PHE A 106 0.60 1.03 -5.32
N VAL A 107 1.91 0.81 -5.30
CA VAL A 107 2.52 -0.44 -5.78
C VAL A 107 2.02 -1.65 -4.97
N THR A 108 1.80 -1.47 -3.66
CA THR A 108 1.23 -2.49 -2.77
C THR A 108 -0.27 -2.68 -2.97
N LEU A 109 -1.04 -1.59 -3.06
CA LEU A 109 -2.50 -1.64 -3.20
C LEU A 109 -2.92 -2.21 -4.56
N LEU A 110 -2.24 -1.81 -5.63
CA LEU A 110 -2.46 -2.27 -7.00
C LEU A 110 -1.48 -3.39 -7.38
N ARG A 111 -1.11 -4.26 -6.42
CA ARG A 111 -0.08 -5.30 -6.56
C ARG A 111 -0.19 -6.24 -7.77
N GLN A 112 -1.35 -6.34 -8.41
CA GLN A 112 -1.56 -7.14 -9.62
C GLN A 112 -1.16 -6.40 -10.91
N GLN A 113 -1.02 -5.07 -10.85
CA GLN A 113 -0.71 -4.21 -11.99
C GLN A 113 0.80 -4.06 -12.23
N PHE A 114 1.63 -4.57 -11.32
CA PHE A 114 3.08 -4.40 -11.36
C PHE A 114 3.78 -5.74 -11.21
N ASP A 115 4.79 -5.96 -12.05
CA ASP A 115 5.69 -7.11 -11.93
C ASP A 115 6.63 -6.98 -10.72
N ILE A 116 7.35 -8.07 -10.43
CA ILE A 116 8.32 -8.11 -9.32
C ILE A 116 9.46 -7.13 -9.52
N HIS A 117 9.93 -6.94 -10.76
CA HIS A 117 11.04 -6.03 -11.04
C HIS A 117 10.69 -4.57 -10.68
N THR A 118 9.53 -4.09 -11.15
CA THR A 118 9.00 -2.76 -10.86
C THR A 118 8.83 -2.57 -9.35
N LYS A 119 8.27 -3.58 -8.66
CA LYS A 119 8.15 -3.55 -7.20
C LYS A 119 9.50 -3.41 -6.50
N GLN A 120 10.48 -4.19 -6.95
CA GLN A 120 11.82 -4.22 -6.35
C GLN A 120 12.56 -2.90 -6.57
N VAL A 121 12.59 -2.37 -7.80
CA VAL A 121 13.26 -1.10 -8.10
C VAL A 121 12.69 0.05 -7.27
N ASN A 122 11.37 0.10 -7.13
CA ASN A 122 10.74 1.14 -6.30
C ASN A 122 11.00 0.90 -4.81
N TRP A 123 10.98 -0.34 -4.33
CA TRP A 123 11.35 -0.66 -2.95
C TRP A 123 12.77 -0.21 -2.63
N ASP A 124 13.74 -0.62 -3.43
CA ASP A 124 15.16 -0.36 -3.22
C ASP A 124 15.46 1.16 -3.19
N TYR A 125 14.70 1.95 -3.95
CA TYR A 125 14.82 3.41 -3.94
C TYR A 125 14.08 4.08 -2.77
N TYR A 126 12.81 3.74 -2.53
CA TYR A 126 11.95 4.48 -1.61
C TYR A 126 12.02 4.00 -0.16
N PHE A 127 12.28 2.70 0.05
CA PHE A 127 12.36 2.15 1.40
C PHE A 127 13.44 2.86 2.24
N PRO A 128 14.70 3.04 1.78
CA PRO A 128 15.75 3.64 2.61
C PRO A 128 15.52 5.10 3.01
N ILE A 129 14.68 5.82 2.25
CA ILE A 129 14.38 7.24 2.47
C ILE A 129 13.03 7.49 3.14
N THR A 130 12.33 6.43 3.55
CA THR A 130 11.05 6.53 4.26
C THR A 130 11.26 6.52 5.78
N ASP A 131 10.55 7.39 6.51
CA ASP A 131 10.57 7.46 7.97
C ASP A 131 9.66 6.39 8.59
N HIS A 132 10.21 5.20 8.86
CA HIS A 132 9.45 4.12 9.51
C HIS A 132 9.30 4.27 11.02
N ASP A 133 10.14 5.09 11.67
CA ASP A 133 10.20 5.19 13.12
C ASP A 133 9.18 6.19 13.67
N TYR A 134 9.20 7.42 13.16
CA TYR A 134 8.38 8.53 13.66
C TYR A 134 7.54 9.20 12.58
N GLY A 135 7.58 8.69 11.34
CA GLY A 135 6.70 9.09 10.25
C GLY A 135 5.25 8.66 10.50
N SER A 136 4.61 7.98 9.56
CA SER A 136 3.27 7.42 9.84
C SER A 136 3.33 6.05 10.48
N SER A 137 2.58 5.82 11.56
CA SER A 137 2.46 4.50 12.22
C SER A 137 1.89 3.42 11.30
N LEU A 138 1.15 3.81 10.25
CA LEU A 138 0.62 2.90 9.23
C LEU A 138 1.72 2.25 8.38
N THR A 139 2.80 2.99 8.11
CA THR A 139 3.75 2.64 7.05
C THR A 139 4.51 1.35 7.27
N PRO A 140 5.06 1.07 8.47
CA PRO A 140 5.79 -0.17 8.69
C PRO A 140 4.94 -1.41 8.38
N ALA A 141 3.73 -1.48 8.93
CA ALA A 141 2.83 -2.61 8.73
C ALA A 141 2.37 -2.74 7.27
N LEU A 142 2.14 -1.64 6.55
CA LEU A 142 1.81 -1.68 5.12
C LEU A 142 2.96 -2.22 4.27
N HIS A 143 4.21 -1.82 4.58
CA HIS A 143 5.40 -2.29 3.86
C HIS A 143 5.66 -3.79 4.04
N VAL A 144 5.14 -4.44 5.10
CA VAL A 144 5.23 -5.91 5.27
C VAL A 144 4.70 -6.65 4.06
N ILE A 145 3.57 -6.18 3.48
CA ILE A 145 2.94 -6.83 2.33
C ILE A 145 3.92 -6.88 1.15
N LEU A 146 4.55 -5.75 0.83
CA LEU A 146 5.50 -5.66 -0.28
C LEU A 146 6.82 -6.36 0.03
N ALA A 147 7.32 -6.28 1.27
CA ALA A 147 8.51 -7.00 1.72
C ALA A 147 8.35 -8.52 1.55
N CYS A 148 7.20 -9.08 1.94
CA CYS A 148 6.89 -10.50 1.72
C CYS A 148 6.87 -10.86 0.23
N GLN A 149 6.28 -10.03 -0.63
CA GLN A 149 6.27 -10.27 -2.09
C GLN A 149 7.67 -10.26 -2.72
N LEU A 150 8.59 -9.48 -2.13
CA LEU A 150 9.98 -9.36 -2.58
C LEU A 150 10.91 -10.38 -1.89
N GLY A 151 10.41 -11.19 -0.96
CA GLY A 151 11.20 -12.17 -0.21
C GLY A 151 12.07 -11.57 0.90
N TYR A 152 11.86 -10.31 1.27
CA TYR A 152 12.62 -9.62 2.32
C TYR A 152 12.06 -9.93 3.71
N LEU A 153 12.09 -11.20 4.11
CA LEU A 153 11.35 -11.71 5.29
C LEU A 153 11.83 -11.13 6.62
N ASP A 154 13.14 -10.94 6.81
CA ASP A 154 13.66 -10.36 8.05
C ASP A 154 13.19 -8.90 8.20
N ILE A 155 13.26 -8.13 7.12
CA ILE A 155 12.74 -6.75 7.08
C ILE A 155 11.23 -6.74 7.32
N ALA A 156 10.49 -7.66 6.68
CA ALA A 156 9.05 -7.79 6.86
C ALA A 156 8.69 -8.05 8.34
N TYR A 157 9.44 -8.92 9.02
CA TYR A 157 9.21 -9.24 10.42
C TYR A 157 9.54 -8.07 11.35
N ASP A 158 10.64 -7.36 11.12
CA ASP A 158 11.00 -6.17 11.89
C ASP A 158 9.95 -5.05 11.75
N LEU A 159 9.46 -4.82 10.53
CA LEU A 159 8.41 -3.84 10.26
C LEU A 159 7.07 -4.26 10.90
N PHE A 160 6.75 -5.56 10.88
CA PHE A 160 5.57 -6.09 11.56
C PHE A 160 5.64 -5.82 13.06
N LEU A 161 6.77 -6.11 13.71
CA LEU A 161 6.95 -5.82 15.14
C LEU A 161 6.92 -4.32 15.44
N LYS A 162 7.47 -3.46 14.56
CA LYS A 162 7.35 -2.00 14.67
C LYS A 162 5.90 -1.55 14.75
N GLY A 163 5.02 -2.09 13.91
CA GLY A 163 3.59 -1.80 13.94
C GLY A 163 2.86 -2.44 15.12
N ALA A 164 3.06 -3.74 15.34
CA ALA A 164 2.33 -4.51 16.36
C ALA A 164 2.59 -4.03 17.80
N LEU A 165 3.75 -3.43 18.04
CA LEU A 165 4.17 -2.97 19.37
C LEU A 165 4.11 -1.44 19.51
N VAL A 166 3.57 -0.72 18.51
CA VAL A 166 3.59 0.76 18.51
C VAL A 166 2.93 1.36 19.74
N ASP A 167 1.72 0.89 20.09
CA ASP A 167 0.95 1.35 21.25
C ASP A 167 1.31 0.55 22.51
N LEU A 168 1.59 -0.76 22.38
CA LEU A 168 1.87 -1.64 23.52
C LEU A 168 3.17 -1.28 24.26
N GLU A 169 4.17 -0.79 23.53
CA GLU A 169 5.45 -0.36 24.08
C GLU A 169 5.64 1.16 24.00
N ASP A 170 4.58 1.90 23.64
CA ASP A 170 4.61 3.36 23.44
C ASP A 170 5.82 3.83 22.61
N ARG A 171 6.13 3.13 21.51
CA ARG A 171 7.37 3.31 20.72
C ARG A 171 7.51 4.70 20.09
N ARG A 172 6.41 5.44 20.03
CA ARG A 172 6.31 6.80 19.47
C ARG A 172 6.05 7.86 20.55
N GLU A 173 5.96 7.47 21.81
CA GLU A 173 5.80 8.35 22.98
C GLU A 173 4.55 9.24 22.92
N ASN A 174 3.52 8.78 22.21
CA ASN A 174 2.29 9.51 21.97
C ASN A 174 1.03 8.63 22.10
N THR A 175 1.15 7.41 22.64
CA THR A 175 0.00 6.51 22.84
C THR A 175 -1.04 7.11 23.79
N THR A 176 -0.61 7.99 24.71
CA THR A 176 -1.50 8.73 25.60
C THR A 176 -2.45 9.68 24.87
N GLU A 177 -2.14 10.04 23.62
CA GLU A 177 -3.00 10.87 22.76
C GLU A 177 -4.11 10.06 22.07
N GLY A 178 -3.98 8.73 22.07
CA GLY A 178 -4.92 7.79 21.46
C GLY A 178 -4.21 6.61 20.80
N ILE A 179 -4.96 5.52 20.58
CA ILE A 179 -4.44 4.36 19.86
C ILE A 179 -4.20 4.68 18.39
N HIS A 180 -3.20 4.06 17.77
CA HIS A 180 -2.95 4.21 16.35
C HIS A 180 -3.88 3.31 15.53
N GLU A 181 -5.16 3.68 15.42
CA GLU A 181 -6.22 2.84 14.81
C GLU A 181 -5.88 2.32 13.40
N ALA A 182 -5.34 3.18 12.53
CA ALA A 182 -4.90 2.78 11.20
C ALA A 182 -3.76 1.74 11.23
N CYS A 183 -2.88 1.81 12.23
CA CYS A 183 -1.82 0.83 12.44
C CYS A 183 -2.41 -0.52 12.86
N CYS A 184 -3.40 -0.55 13.75
CA CYS A 184 -4.09 -1.79 14.15
C CYS A 184 -4.64 -2.56 12.93
N GLY A 185 -5.33 -1.85 12.03
CA GLY A 185 -5.82 -2.44 10.79
C GLY A 185 -4.70 -2.93 9.87
N ALA A 186 -3.59 -2.21 9.80
CA ALA A 186 -2.45 -2.60 8.99
C ALA A 186 -1.66 -3.79 9.58
N VAL A 187 -1.59 -3.94 10.90
CA VAL A 187 -0.99 -5.11 11.55
C VAL A 187 -1.77 -6.39 11.20
N TRP A 188 -3.10 -6.33 11.15
CA TRP A 188 -3.90 -7.45 10.66
C TRP A 188 -3.63 -7.75 9.17
N GLN A 189 -3.57 -6.70 8.34
CA GLN A 189 -3.26 -6.85 6.91
C GLN A 189 -1.86 -7.39 6.66
N ALA A 190 -0.87 -7.02 7.47
CA ALA A 190 0.49 -7.54 7.40
C ALA A 190 0.52 -9.07 7.57
N ILE A 191 -0.29 -9.61 8.48
CA ILE A 191 -0.44 -11.06 8.67
C ILE A 191 -1.17 -11.69 7.48
N VAL A 192 -2.34 -11.16 7.14
CA VAL A 192 -3.25 -11.82 6.18
C VAL A 192 -2.83 -11.62 4.72
N LEU A 193 -2.52 -10.38 4.34
CA LEU A 193 -2.13 -10.03 2.96
C LEU A 193 -0.62 -10.13 2.73
N GLY A 194 0.19 -9.98 3.78
CA GLY A 194 1.65 -10.13 3.72
C GLY A 194 2.08 -11.57 3.98
N PHE A 195 2.17 -11.97 5.25
CA PHE A 195 2.72 -13.28 5.62
C PHE A 195 1.92 -14.46 5.10
N ALA A 196 0.59 -14.44 5.12
CA ALA A 196 -0.21 -15.51 4.49
C ALA A 196 -0.29 -15.38 2.97
N GLY A 197 0.04 -14.19 2.42
CA GLY A 197 -0.06 -13.90 0.99
C GLY A 197 -1.48 -14.06 0.44
N LEU A 198 -2.52 -13.77 1.25
CA LEU A 198 -3.90 -13.94 0.81
C LEU A 198 -4.22 -13.04 -0.37
N HIS A 199 -4.76 -13.65 -1.42
CA HIS A 199 -5.29 -12.97 -2.59
C HIS A 199 -6.70 -13.47 -2.86
N VAL A 200 -7.64 -12.55 -3.05
CA VAL A 200 -9.02 -12.87 -3.42
C VAL A 200 -9.21 -12.47 -4.88
N GLY A 201 -9.65 -13.41 -5.70
CA GLY A 201 -9.91 -13.24 -7.13
C GLY A 201 -11.31 -13.75 -7.51
N GLU A 202 -11.58 -13.82 -8.82
CA GLU A 202 -12.89 -14.23 -9.33
C GLU A 202 -13.25 -15.67 -8.93
N GLU A 203 -12.29 -16.60 -9.01
CA GLU A 203 -12.50 -18.02 -8.71
C GLU A 203 -12.41 -18.39 -7.20
N GLY A 204 -12.21 -17.40 -6.32
CA GLY A 204 -12.07 -17.64 -4.88
C GLY A 204 -10.86 -16.95 -4.29
N TYR A 205 -10.02 -17.69 -3.55
CA TYR A 205 -8.81 -17.13 -2.95
C TYR A 205 -7.60 -18.05 -3.13
N THR A 206 -6.42 -17.45 -3.11
CA THR A 206 -5.12 -18.13 -3.07
C THR A 206 -4.29 -17.61 -1.90
N VAL A 207 -3.30 -18.39 -1.49
CA VAL A 207 -2.36 -18.07 -0.41
C VAL A 207 -0.95 -18.39 -0.87
N GLN A 208 0.01 -17.57 -0.44
CA GLN A 208 1.44 -17.75 -0.72
C GLN A 208 2.20 -17.44 0.57
N PRO A 209 2.24 -18.37 1.53
CA PRO A 209 2.75 -18.08 2.85
C PRO A 209 4.26 -17.82 2.84
N SER A 210 4.63 -16.73 3.49
CA SER A 210 5.96 -16.36 3.90
C SER A 210 6.12 -16.68 5.38
N TRP A 211 7.17 -17.40 5.75
CA TRP A 211 7.37 -17.91 7.11
C TRP A 211 8.51 -17.17 7.82
N PRO A 212 8.21 -16.16 8.66
CA PRO A 212 9.21 -15.60 9.57
C PRO A 212 9.86 -16.68 10.45
N ALA A 213 11.04 -16.37 10.96
CA ALA A 213 11.75 -17.26 11.88
C ALA A 213 10.84 -17.63 13.07
N GLY A 214 10.76 -18.94 13.36
CA GLY A 214 9.97 -19.49 14.46
C GLY A 214 8.47 -19.65 14.18
N TRP A 215 7.92 -19.14 13.07
CA TRP A 215 6.52 -19.35 12.73
C TRP A 215 6.32 -20.74 12.11
N THR A 216 5.36 -21.49 12.66
CA THR A 216 5.00 -22.84 12.18
C THR A 216 3.57 -22.93 11.65
N ARG A 217 2.74 -21.92 11.96
CA ARG A 217 1.32 -21.88 11.58
C ARG A 217 0.82 -20.45 11.47
N ILE A 218 0.02 -20.18 10.44
CA ILE A 218 -0.76 -18.94 10.29
C ILE A 218 -2.21 -19.37 10.07
N ALA A 219 -3.10 -18.94 10.97
CA ALA A 219 -4.52 -19.27 10.86
C ALA A 219 -5.41 -18.07 11.14
N PHE A 220 -6.45 -17.89 10.34
CA PHE A 220 -7.38 -16.76 10.43
C PHE A 220 -8.71 -17.08 9.76
N ASN A 221 -9.72 -16.23 10.00
CA ASN A 221 -11.03 -16.30 9.35
C ASN A 221 -11.22 -15.10 8.42
N ILE A 222 -11.88 -15.34 7.29
CA ILE A 222 -12.38 -14.30 6.37
C ILE A 222 -13.84 -14.55 6.03
N LEU A 223 -14.54 -13.52 5.57
CA LEU A 223 -15.82 -13.66 4.89
C LEU A 223 -15.57 -13.58 3.38
N LEU A 224 -15.80 -14.68 2.67
CA LEU A 224 -15.68 -14.75 1.22
C LEU A 224 -17.08 -14.87 0.62
N ARG A 225 -17.51 -13.82 -0.10
CA ARG A 225 -18.84 -13.76 -0.73
C ARG A 225 -20.00 -14.04 0.24
N GLY A 226 -19.87 -13.58 1.48
CA GLY A 226 -20.86 -13.75 2.55
C GLY A 226 -20.65 -15.01 3.40
N GLU A 227 -19.81 -15.95 2.97
CA GLU A 227 -19.57 -17.21 3.67
C GLU A 227 -18.30 -17.16 4.53
N PRO A 228 -18.34 -17.66 5.78
CA PRO A 228 -17.15 -17.76 6.62
C PRO A 228 -16.20 -18.84 6.11
N VAL A 229 -14.94 -18.47 5.93
CA VAL A 229 -13.86 -19.37 5.52
C VAL A 229 -12.77 -19.33 6.58
N PHE A 230 -12.44 -20.50 7.12
CA PHE A 230 -11.27 -20.69 7.99
C PHE A 230 -10.06 -21.10 7.15
N VAL A 231 -9.00 -20.32 7.24
CA VAL A 231 -7.71 -20.59 6.58
C VAL A 231 -6.73 -21.06 7.65
N ASP A 232 -6.14 -22.25 7.46
CA ASP A 232 -5.12 -22.84 8.34
C ASP A 232 -3.89 -23.23 7.52
N LEU A 233 -2.86 -22.38 7.54
CA LEU A 233 -1.59 -22.63 6.87
C LEU A 233 -0.62 -23.20 7.89
N ARG A 234 0.05 -24.30 7.54
CA ARG A 234 1.11 -24.93 8.34
C ARG A 234 2.37 -24.99 7.51
N LYS A 235 3.51 -24.71 8.15
CA LYS A 235 4.81 -24.86 7.51
C LYS A 235 5.06 -26.35 7.31
N GLU A 236 5.27 -26.77 6.07
CA GLU A 236 5.71 -28.13 5.76
C GLU A 236 7.12 -28.34 6.34
N GLU A 237 7.39 -29.54 6.86
CA GLU A 237 8.68 -29.92 7.44
C GLU A 237 9.79 -30.03 6.38
#